data_AF-A0A8J7U348-F1
#
_entry.id   AF-A0A8J7U348-F1
#
_cell.length_a   1.000
_cell.length_b   1.000
_cell.length_c   1.000
_cell.angle_alpha   90.00
_cell.angle_beta   90.00
_cell.angle_gamma   90.00
#
_symmetry.space_group_name_H-M   'P 1'
#
loop_
_entity.id
_entity.type
_entity.pdbx_description
1 polymer ?
#
loop_
_entity_poly.entity_id
_entity_poly.type
_entity_poly.pdbx_seq_one_letter_code
_entity_poly.pdbx_strand_id
1 'polypeptide(L)'
;MSSHFLTMCLLAYCLDSGIDHTETIPTPPHQPSFTQPAGDQERPPVHETFENDPRFLSWAYYLWREAGRGIHQTELSAWIGLENDHFFFHRWPHGHKTRQESWQGRVPNHVWANIHTHPNNTLARPSGSNGQGEGGDVAFAHKTGLIVYTVHRDGIYRYHPKTKKVTKVWNGPGKGGKAWWRLAEASLVQHFERSTPYYTKQYEEMQAIGRRWQKLSELRKKTKNRKPSKSWTRKDKHRELKAIRQDILRIRREYLTVIQGIDLDRRMTMALTTEIGTVIHAGQPSLDNKEQIAGLLQQ
;
A
#
# COMPACT_ATOMS: atom_id res chain seq x y z
N MET A 1 -13.55 11.07 14.74
CA MET A 1 -14.07 9.70 14.96
C MET A 1 -13.00 8.89 15.70
N SER A 2 -13.34 8.20 16.78
CA SER A 2 -12.35 7.67 17.71
C SER A 2 -11.73 6.35 17.24
N SER A 3 -10.41 6.26 17.35
CA SER A 3 -9.58 5.03 17.25
C SER A 3 -10.20 3.82 17.97
N HIS A 4 -10.99 4.07 19.02
CA HIS A 4 -11.71 3.08 19.81
C HIS A 4 -12.61 2.14 19.01
N PHE A 5 -13.30 2.57 17.94
CA PHE A 5 -14.23 1.68 17.24
C PHE A 5 -13.50 0.59 16.42
N LEU A 6 -12.41 0.97 15.74
CA LEU A 6 -11.55 0.01 15.03
C LEU A 6 -10.86 -0.95 15.99
N THR A 7 -10.38 -0.46 17.14
CA THR A 7 -9.81 -1.29 18.20
C THR A 7 -10.83 -2.25 18.80
N MET A 8 -12.09 -1.83 18.98
CA MET A 8 -13.17 -2.69 19.47
C MET A 8 -13.55 -3.77 18.46
N CYS A 9 -13.57 -3.48 17.16
CA CYS A 9 -13.77 -4.50 16.12
C CYS A 9 -12.62 -5.53 16.09
N LEU A 10 -11.37 -5.08 16.25
CA LEU A 10 -10.20 -5.97 16.31
C LEU A 10 -10.14 -6.80 17.60
N LEU A 11 -10.52 -6.23 18.75
CA LEU A 11 -10.58 -6.92 20.04
C LEU A 11 -11.73 -7.93 20.08
N ALA A 12 -12.90 -7.58 19.55
CA ALA A 12 -14.01 -8.52 19.39
C ALA A 12 -13.64 -9.68 18.45
N TYR A 13 -12.84 -9.41 17.41
CA TYR A 13 -12.25 -10.43 16.54
C TYR A 13 -11.29 -11.36 17.29
N CYS A 14 -10.41 -10.83 18.15
CA CYS A 14 -9.50 -11.67 18.95
C CYS A 14 -10.25 -12.50 20.01
N LEU A 15 -11.24 -11.93 20.68
CA LEU A 15 -11.93 -12.55 21.82
C LEU A 15 -12.98 -13.59 21.43
N ASP A 16 -13.66 -13.46 20.28
CA ASP A 16 -14.70 -14.42 19.83
C ASP A 16 -14.13 -15.54 18.94
N SER A 17 -12.83 -15.51 18.65
CA SER A 17 -12.18 -16.47 17.75
C SER A 17 -12.07 -17.87 18.34
N GLY A 18 -12.05 -18.03 19.68
CA GLY A 18 -12.15 -19.33 20.37
C GLY A 18 -11.38 -20.45 19.66
N ILE A 19 -10.19 -20.12 19.15
CA ILE A 19 -9.41 -21.01 18.31
C ILE A 19 -8.85 -22.07 19.24
N ASP A 20 -9.36 -23.29 19.09
CA ASP A 20 -8.72 -24.47 19.62
C ASP A 20 -7.35 -24.59 18.92
N HIS A 21 -6.27 -24.36 19.66
CA HIS A 21 -4.91 -24.33 19.14
C HIS A 21 -4.39 -25.72 18.71
N THR A 22 -5.25 -26.73 18.66
CA THR A 22 -4.89 -28.12 18.32
C THR A 22 -5.07 -28.48 16.84
N GLU A 23 -5.61 -27.60 15.99
CA GLU A 23 -5.57 -27.82 14.54
C GLU A 23 -4.17 -27.46 14.00
N THR A 24 -3.33 -28.48 13.82
CA THR A 24 -2.03 -28.38 13.14
C THR A 24 -2.21 -27.76 11.76
N ILE A 25 -1.65 -26.56 11.59
CA ILE A 25 -1.49 -25.91 10.30
C ILE A 25 -0.59 -26.81 9.44
N PRO A 26 -1.05 -27.31 8.28
CA PRO A 26 -0.20 -28.13 7.42
C PRO A 26 1.04 -27.33 7.00
N THR A 27 2.20 -27.94 7.20
CA THR A 27 3.47 -27.38 6.74
C THR A 27 3.39 -27.18 5.22
N PRO A 28 3.66 -25.97 4.71
CA PRO A 28 3.64 -25.75 3.27
C PRO A 28 4.69 -26.66 2.59
N PRO A 29 4.36 -27.26 1.42
CA PRO A 29 5.31 -28.10 0.69
C PRO A 29 6.57 -27.30 0.31
N HIS A 30 7.68 -28.03 0.17
CA HIS A 30 9.00 -27.51 -0.18
C HIS A 30 8.97 -26.43 -1.28
N GLN A 31 9.76 -25.38 -1.06
CA GLN A 31 9.87 -24.21 -1.93
C GLN A 31 10.24 -24.60 -3.36
N PRO A 32 9.48 -24.18 -4.40
CA PRO A 32 10.00 -24.17 -5.75
C PRO A 32 11.11 -23.12 -5.86
N SER A 33 12.23 -23.53 -6.44
CA SER A 33 13.30 -22.67 -6.93
C SER A 33 12.74 -21.53 -7.78
N PHE A 34 13.42 -20.39 -7.76
CA PHE A 34 13.12 -19.20 -8.56
C PHE A 34 13.19 -19.54 -10.06
N THR A 35 12.10 -20.07 -10.63
CA THR A 35 11.93 -20.10 -12.08
C THR A 35 11.32 -18.75 -12.44
N GLN A 36 12.12 -17.87 -13.04
CA GLN A 36 11.58 -16.76 -13.81
C GLN A 36 10.52 -17.35 -14.76
N PRO A 37 9.38 -16.67 -15.00
CA PRO A 37 8.45 -17.11 -16.02
C PRO A 37 9.21 -17.18 -17.36
N ALA A 38 9.50 -18.40 -17.79
CA ALA A 38 10.07 -18.69 -19.09
C ALA A 38 8.97 -18.42 -20.12
N GLY A 39 9.04 -17.25 -20.75
CA GLY A 39 8.10 -16.87 -21.79
C GLY A 39 8.27 -15.41 -22.17
N ASP A 40 8.97 -15.18 -23.28
CA ASP A 40 9.10 -13.91 -24.00
C ASP A 40 7.77 -13.44 -24.60
N GLN A 41 6.66 -13.54 -23.87
CA GLN A 41 5.47 -12.81 -24.26
C GLN A 41 5.75 -11.33 -23.98
N GLU A 42 6.06 -10.60 -25.05
CA GLU A 42 6.10 -9.15 -25.12
C GLU A 42 4.76 -8.61 -24.62
N ARG A 43 4.69 -8.39 -23.30
CA ARG A 43 3.72 -7.45 -22.74
C ARG A 43 3.97 -6.11 -23.43
N PRO A 44 2.93 -5.32 -23.76
CA PRO A 44 3.11 -3.95 -24.23
C PRO A 44 4.06 -3.21 -23.28
N PRO A 45 4.77 -2.15 -23.69
CA PRO A 45 5.73 -1.46 -22.83
C PRO A 45 5.03 -0.78 -21.63
N VAL A 46 4.67 -1.60 -20.62
CA VAL A 46 3.96 -1.28 -19.38
C VAL A 46 4.65 -0.13 -18.63
N HIS A 47 5.94 0.07 -18.89
CA HIS A 47 6.79 1.04 -18.23
C HIS A 47 6.44 2.49 -18.57
N GLU A 48 6.09 2.80 -19.82
CA GLU A 48 5.78 4.18 -20.22
C GLU A 48 4.38 4.61 -19.79
N THR A 49 3.41 3.70 -19.77
CA THR A 49 2.07 3.98 -19.24
C THR A 49 2.09 4.16 -17.73
N PHE A 50 2.96 3.43 -17.02
CA PHE A 50 3.10 3.52 -15.58
C PHE A 50 3.66 4.86 -15.09
N GLU A 51 4.73 5.35 -15.70
CA GLU A 51 5.42 6.58 -15.24
C GLU A 51 4.55 7.84 -15.39
N ASN A 52 3.54 7.75 -16.26
CA ASN A 52 2.52 8.77 -16.49
C ASN A 52 1.27 8.58 -15.62
N ASP A 53 1.16 7.48 -14.86
CA ASP A 53 0.06 7.26 -13.92
C ASP A 53 0.21 8.22 -12.73
N PRO A 54 -0.81 9.05 -12.40
CA PRO A 54 -0.76 9.95 -11.26
C PRO A 54 -0.46 9.25 -9.91
N ARG A 55 -0.78 7.95 -9.81
CA ARG A 55 -0.49 7.12 -8.64
C ARG A 55 1.01 6.85 -8.47
N PHE A 56 1.77 6.77 -9.56
CA PHE A 56 3.23 6.58 -9.48
C PHE A 56 3.90 7.72 -8.71
N LEU A 57 3.60 8.96 -9.10
CA LEU A 57 4.11 10.15 -8.40
C LEU A 57 3.67 10.18 -6.93
N SER A 58 2.41 9.82 -6.68
CA SER A 58 1.83 9.75 -5.35
C SER A 58 2.59 8.75 -4.45
N TRP A 59 2.91 7.56 -4.98
CA TRP A 59 3.71 6.54 -4.28
C TRP A 59 5.16 6.95 -4.08
N ALA A 60 5.80 7.53 -5.10
CA ALA A 60 7.17 8.03 -5.00
C ALA A 60 7.28 9.13 -3.95
N TYR A 61 6.34 10.09 -3.93
CA TYR A 61 6.30 11.13 -2.90
C TYR A 61 6.03 10.56 -1.52
N TYR A 62 5.08 9.63 -1.39
CA TYR A 62 4.83 8.93 -0.13
C TYR A 62 6.12 8.33 0.44
N LEU A 63 6.85 7.56 -0.38
CA LEU A 63 8.10 6.93 0.02
C LEU A 63 9.16 7.96 0.42
N TRP A 64 9.31 9.03 -0.36
CA TRP A 64 10.26 10.11 -0.09
C TRP A 64 9.93 10.89 1.18
N ARG A 65 8.66 11.17 1.45
CA ARG A 65 8.21 11.81 2.69
C ARG A 65 8.51 10.94 3.89
N GLU A 66 8.17 9.66 3.84
CA GLU A 66 8.45 8.70 4.94
C GLU A 66 9.96 8.57 5.20
N ALA A 67 10.79 8.74 4.17
CA ALA A 67 12.24 8.82 4.30
C ALA A 67 12.74 10.17 4.88
N GLY A 68 11.84 11.04 5.34
CA GLY A 68 12.16 12.38 5.83
C GLY A 68 12.58 13.35 4.73
N ARG A 69 12.05 13.20 3.51
CA ARG A 69 12.36 14.05 2.35
C ARG A 69 13.86 14.14 2.04
N GLY A 70 14.57 13.03 2.27
CA GLY A 70 16.02 12.92 2.10
C GLY A 70 16.86 13.71 3.11
N ILE A 71 16.25 14.36 4.10
CA ILE A 71 16.96 15.03 5.21
C ILE A 71 17.57 13.96 6.11
N HIS A 72 16.82 12.90 6.38
CA HIS A 72 17.33 11.76 7.11
C HIS A 72 18.21 10.91 6.20
N GLN A 73 19.22 10.25 6.78
CA GLN A 73 20.07 9.27 6.10
C GLN A 73 19.34 7.92 5.95
N THR A 74 18.02 7.96 5.78
CA THR A 74 17.13 6.81 5.76
C THR A 74 16.77 6.51 4.32
N GLU A 75 16.97 5.26 3.92
CA GLU A 75 16.55 4.77 2.61
C GLU A 75 15.36 3.84 2.79
N LEU A 76 14.29 4.13 2.07
CA LEU A 76 13.07 3.35 2.06
C LEU A 76 12.83 2.78 0.67
N SER A 77 12.35 1.55 0.59
CA SER A 77 12.21 0.77 -0.64
C SER A 77 10.82 0.14 -0.79
N ALA A 78 10.37 -0.08 -2.01
CA ALA A 78 9.14 -0.79 -2.29
C ALA A 78 9.26 -1.64 -3.55
N TRP A 79 8.42 -2.66 -3.63
CA TRP A 79 8.15 -3.35 -4.88
C TRP A 79 7.03 -2.65 -5.64
N ILE A 80 7.19 -2.58 -6.94
CA ILE A 80 6.13 -2.21 -7.88
C ILE A 80 5.81 -3.44 -8.71
N GLY A 81 4.54 -3.81 -8.77
CA GLY A 81 4.08 -4.90 -9.60
C GLY A 81 2.82 -4.55 -10.40
N LEU A 82 2.42 -5.46 -11.27
CA LEU A 82 1.23 -5.36 -12.10
C LEU A 82 0.46 -6.68 -12.03
N GLU A 83 -0.75 -6.65 -11.50
CA GLU A 83 -1.64 -7.80 -11.41
C GLU A 83 -3.02 -7.43 -11.97
N ASN A 84 -3.52 -8.19 -12.95
CA ASN A 84 -4.80 -7.93 -13.62
C ASN A 84 -4.95 -6.47 -14.11
N ASP A 85 -3.93 -5.95 -14.79
CA ASP A 85 -3.87 -4.55 -15.27
C ASP A 85 -3.92 -3.46 -14.18
N HIS A 86 -3.78 -3.85 -12.91
CA HIS A 86 -3.69 -2.94 -11.78
C HIS A 86 -2.28 -2.92 -11.20
N PHE A 87 -1.70 -1.73 -11.11
CA PHE A 87 -0.43 -1.55 -10.42
C PHE A 87 -0.61 -1.71 -8.92
N PHE A 88 0.34 -2.39 -8.27
CA PHE A 88 0.43 -2.44 -6.82
C PHE A 88 1.77 -1.89 -6.35
N PHE A 89 1.75 -1.36 -5.13
CA PHE A 89 2.92 -0.83 -4.43
C PHE A 89 3.07 -1.54 -3.09
N HIS A 90 4.13 -2.34 -2.93
CA HIS A 90 4.37 -3.13 -1.73
C HIS A 90 5.62 -2.64 -0.99
N ARG A 91 5.40 -1.87 0.08
CA ARG A 91 6.44 -1.30 0.91
C ARG A 91 7.26 -2.38 1.61
N TRP A 92 8.60 -2.26 1.59
CA TRP A 92 9.47 -3.13 2.36
C TRP A 92 9.29 -2.91 3.87
N PRO A 93 9.40 -3.95 4.71
CA PRO A 93 9.42 -3.78 6.16
C PRO A 93 10.53 -2.79 6.54
N HIS A 94 10.17 -1.75 7.29
CA HIS A 94 11.13 -0.76 7.73
C HIS A 94 11.96 -1.32 8.90
N GLY A 95 13.26 -1.54 8.65
CA GLY A 95 14.19 -2.09 9.64
C GLY A 95 14.84 -1.04 10.55
N HIS A 96 14.48 0.24 10.44
CA HIS A 96 15.09 1.36 11.17
C HIS A 96 16.63 1.52 11.00
N LYS A 97 17.23 0.90 9.99
CA LYS A 97 18.65 1.04 9.68
C LYS A 97 18.88 2.24 8.76
N THR A 98 19.94 2.99 9.02
CA THR A 98 20.38 4.10 8.15
C THR A 98 21.00 3.54 6.86
N ARG A 99 20.65 4.16 5.73
CA ARG A 99 21.19 3.90 4.39
C ARG A 99 21.08 2.47 3.86
N GLN A 100 20.32 1.61 4.53
CA GLN A 100 20.17 0.21 4.14
C GLN A 100 18.79 -0.28 4.52
N GLU A 101 17.96 -0.52 3.51
CA GLU A 101 16.82 -1.39 3.66
C GLU A 101 17.10 -2.73 2.99
N SER A 102 16.78 -3.80 3.69
CA SER A 102 16.96 -5.16 3.20
C SER A 102 15.63 -5.87 3.17
N TRP A 103 15.24 -6.40 2.00
CA TRP A 103 14.10 -7.29 1.90
C TRP A 103 14.50 -8.69 2.36
N GLN A 104 13.83 -9.19 3.40
CA GLN A 104 14.09 -10.52 3.98
C GLN A 104 13.07 -11.58 3.52
N GLY A 105 12.05 -11.18 2.75
CA GLY A 105 10.99 -12.06 2.27
C GLY A 105 11.25 -12.65 0.89
N ARG A 106 10.31 -13.46 0.41
CA ARG A 106 10.22 -13.78 -1.03
C ARG A 106 9.79 -12.54 -1.79
N VAL A 107 10.37 -12.25 -2.94
CA VAL A 107 9.88 -11.19 -3.84
C VAL A 107 8.44 -11.54 -4.23
N PRO A 108 7.46 -10.62 -4.09
CA PRO A 108 6.09 -10.89 -4.49
C PRO A 108 5.99 -11.30 -5.96
N ASN A 109 4.98 -12.10 -6.30
CA ASN A 109 4.71 -12.42 -7.70
C ASN A 109 4.37 -11.15 -8.47
N HIS A 110 4.61 -11.15 -9.78
CA HIS A 110 4.25 -10.05 -10.69
C HIS A 110 4.94 -8.71 -10.41
N VAL A 111 6.02 -8.70 -9.62
CA VAL A 111 6.92 -7.55 -9.45
C VAL A 111 7.72 -7.35 -10.74
N TRP A 112 7.78 -6.10 -11.20
CA TRP A 112 8.56 -5.71 -12.38
C TRP A 112 9.56 -4.59 -12.10
N ALA A 113 9.42 -3.89 -10.97
CA ALA A 113 10.37 -2.88 -10.54
C ALA A 113 10.55 -2.82 -9.02
N ASN A 114 11.69 -2.27 -8.63
CA ASN A 114 11.97 -1.78 -7.29
C ASN A 114 12.06 -0.25 -7.36
N ILE A 115 11.60 0.41 -6.29
CA ILE A 115 11.73 1.85 -6.12
C ILE A 115 12.25 2.12 -4.72
N HIS A 116 13.25 2.98 -4.60
CA HIS A 116 13.78 3.39 -3.30
C HIS A 116 14.18 4.85 -3.27
N THR A 117 14.37 5.38 -2.07
CA THR A 117 14.76 6.79 -1.86
C THR A 117 16.25 6.93 -1.66
N HIS A 118 16.83 8.00 -2.18
CA HIS A 118 18.20 8.42 -1.87
C HIS A 118 18.20 9.65 -0.93
N PRO A 119 19.10 9.69 0.08
CA PRO A 119 19.29 10.89 0.91
C PRO A 119 19.89 12.06 0.11
N ASN A 120 19.66 13.30 0.57
CA ASN A 120 20.04 14.52 -0.15
C ASN A 120 21.56 14.73 -0.32
N ASN A 121 22.38 14.08 0.49
CA ASN A 121 23.85 14.12 0.40
C ASN A 121 24.43 12.98 -0.45
N THR A 122 23.58 12.23 -1.15
CA THR A 122 23.98 11.18 -2.08
C THR A 122 23.60 11.57 -3.51
N LEU A 123 24.06 10.79 -4.49
CA LEU A 123 23.73 11.04 -5.88
C LEU A 123 22.26 10.67 -6.14
N ALA A 124 21.55 11.51 -6.88
CA ALA A 124 20.15 11.26 -7.21
C ALA A 124 19.93 10.02 -8.10
N ARG A 125 20.95 9.67 -8.89
CA ARG A 125 20.92 8.55 -9.84
C ARG A 125 21.15 7.21 -9.12
N PRO A 126 20.68 6.09 -9.70
CA PRO A 126 21.02 4.74 -9.22
C PRO A 126 22.53 4.55 -9.03
N SER A 127 22.93 4.06 -7.86
CA SER A 127 24.33 3.77 -7.54
C SER A 127 24.93 2.74 -8.52
N GLY A 128 26.24 2.88 -8.78
CA GLY A 128 26.94 2.10 -9.82
C GLY A 128 26.77 2.63 -11.25
N SER A 129 25.88 3.59 -11.50
CA SER A 129 25.64 4.08 -12.87
C SER A 129 26.70 4.99 -13.47
N ASN A 130 27.70 5.41 -12.69
CA ASN A 130 28.69 6.43 -13.08
C ASN A 130 30.03 5.84 -13.55
N GLY A 131 30.06 4.55 -13.89
CA GLY A 131 31.27 3.87 -14.35
C GLY A 131 32.27 3.49 -13.26
N GLN A 132 31.96 3.72 -11.98
CA GLN A 132 32.83 3.37 -10.84
C GLN A 132 32.61 1.95 -10.27
N GLY A 133 32.09 1.03 -11.09
CA GLY A 133 31.90 -0.38 -10.75
C GLY A 133 30.45 -0.83 -10.69
N GLU A 134 30.21 -2.11 -10.98
CA GLU A 134 28.90 -2.80 -10.96
C GLU A 134 28.46 -3.12 -9.53
N GLY A 135 28.42 -2.10 -8.66
CA GLY A 135 27.91 -2.20 -7.29
C GLY A 135 26.52 -1.57 -7.14
N GLY A 136 25.87 -1.84 -6.01
CA GLY A 136 24.64 -1.15 -5.61
C GLY A 136 23.44 -1.43 -6.53
N ASP A 137 22.75 -0.38 -6.94
CA ASP A 137 21.46 -0.43 -7.65
C ASP A 137 21.57 -1.08 -9.02
N VAL A 138 22.63 -0.77 -9.77
CA VAL A 138 22.89 -1.38 -11.09
C VAL A 138 23.12 -2.88 -10.94
N ALA A 139 23.91 -3.30 -9.95
CA ALA A 139 24.18 -4.70 -9.67
C ALA A 139 22.90 -5.46 -9.30
N PHE A 140 22.06 -4.84 -8.45
CA PHE A 140 20.76 -5.38 -8.07
C PHE A 140 19.83 -5.53 -9.28
N ALA A 141 19.74 -4.52 -10.14
CA ALA A 141 18.93 -4.56 -11.36
C ALA A 141 19.38 -5.68 -12.31
N HIS A 142 20.69 -5.87 -12.49
CA HIS A 142 21.22 -6.96 -13.32
C HIS A 142 20.91 -8.33 -12.72
N LYS A 143 21.15 -8.50 -11.41
CA LYS A 143 20.91 -9.77 -10.72
C LYS A 143 19.45 -10.18 -10.74
N THR A 144 18.53 -9.23 -10.62
CA THR A 144 17.09 -9.51 -10.51
C THR A 144 16.35 -9.39 -11.84
N GLY A 145 16.92 -8.72 -12.83
CA GLY A 145 16.24 -8.35 -14.07
C GLY A 145 15.16 -7.27 -13.89
N LEU A 146 15.03 -6.68 -12.70
CA LEU A 146 14.03 -5.66 -12.38
C LEU A 146 14.52 -4.26 -12.75
N ILE A 147 13.57 -3.39 -13.12
CA ILE A 147 13.84 -1.96 -13.21
C ILE A 147 14.05 -1.40 -11.81
N VAL A 148 15.02 -0.49 -11.65
CA VAL A 148 15.25 0.20 -10.38
C VAL A 148 14.96 1.69 -10.54
N TYR A 149 14.08 2.21 -9.69
CA TYR A 149 13.78 3.63 -9.60
C TYR A 149 14.41 4.22 -8.34
N THR A 150 15.08 5.36 -8.47
CA THR A 150 15.55 6.15 -7.33
C THR A 150 14.76 7.43 -7.21
N VAL A 151 14.27 7.70 -6.00
CA VAL A 151 13.53 8.90 -5.65
C VAL A 151 14.43 9.82 -4.85
N HIS A 152 14.66 11.02 -5.38
CA HIS A 152 15.53 12.01 -4.78
C HIS A 152 14.90 13.41 -4.87
N ARG A 153 15.37 14.35 -4.06
CA ARG A 153 14.98 15.78 -4.14
C ARG A 153 15.02 16.32 -5.58
N ASP A 154 16.04 15.92 -6.34
CA ASP A 154 16.31 16.46 -7.69
C ASP A 154 15.52 15.77 -8.81
N GLY A 155 14.73 14.74 -8.49
CA GLY A 155 13.89 14.02 -9.44
C GLY A 155 13.79 12.53 -9.14
N ILE A 156 13.07 11.84 -10.01
CA ILE A 156 13.00 10.39 -10.03
C ILE A 156 13.83 9.91 -11.22
N TYR A 157 14.73 8.97 -10.97
CA TYR A 157 15.57 8.35 -11.98
C TYR A 157 15.23 6.87 -12.09
N ARG A 158 15.52 6.28 -13.24
CA ARG A 158 15.27 4.89 -13.56
C ARG A 158 16.54 4.29 -14.16
N TYR A 159 16.90 3.10 -13.71
CA TYR A 159 17.85 2.22 -14.39
C TYR A 159 17.13 1.02 -14.99
N HIS A 160 17.29 0.80 -16.29
CA HIS A 160 16.71 -0.33 -16.98
C HIS A 160 17.79 -1.40 -17.25
N PRO A 161 17.66 -2.63 -16.72
CA PRO A 161 18.73 -3.64 -16.79
C PRO A 161 19.03 -4.12 -18.21
N LYS A 162 18.00 -4.29 -19.07
CA LYS A 162 18.21 -4.70 -20.47
C LYS A 162 18.95 -3.65 -21.31
N THR A 163 18.50 -2.38 -21.26
CA THR A 163 19.10 -1.31 -22.08
C THR A 163 20.35 -0.71 -21.45
N LYS A 164 20.62 -1.01 -20.18
CA LYS A 164 21.71 -0.46 -19.35
C LYS A 164 21.70 1.08 -19.29
N LYS A 165 20.54 1.71 -19.52
CA LYS A 165 20.40 3.18 -19.53
C LYS A 165 19.84 3.68 -18.20
N VAL A 166 20.43 4.78 -17.73
CA VAL A 166 19.80 5.65 -16.72
C VAL A 166 18.96 6.70 -17.45
N THR A 167 17.71 6.83 -17.06
CA THR A 167 16.79 7.87 -17.54
C THR A 167 16.27 8.66 -16.35
N LYS A 168 16.19 9.98 -16.47
CA LYS A 168 15.44 10.79 -15.52
C LYS A 168 13.98 10.78 -15.96
N VAL A 169 13.11 10.15 -15.17
CA VAL A 169 11.69 9.95 -15.53
C VAL A 169 10.81 11.09 -15.06
N TRP A 170 11.18 11.73 -13.94
CA TRP A 170 10.53 12.95 -13.47
C TRP A 170 11.56 14.02 -13.15
N ASN A 171 11.35 15.19 -13.74
CA ASN A 171 12.19 16.35 -13.50
C ASN A 171 11.89 16.92 -12.10
N GLY A 172 12.88 16.90 -11.19
CA GLY A 172 13.05 18.03 -10.27
C GLY A 172 13.21 19.32 -11.09
N PRO A 173 12.89 20.48 -10.48
CA PRO A 173 12.31 21.63 -11.17
C PRO A 173 12.91 21.91 -12.56
N GLY A 174 12.15 21.57 -13.61
CA GLY A 174 12.38 21.99 -14.99
C GLY A 174 11.39 23.10 -15.38
N LYS A 175 11.85 24.04 -16.24
CA LYS A 175 11.17 25.24 -16.78
C LYS A 175 9.82 25.59 -16.13
N GLY A 176 9.89 26.29 -15.01
CA GLY A 176 8.76 26.65 -14.14
C GLY A 176 9.13 26.70 -12.66
N GLY A 177 10.31 26.19 -12.29
CA GLY A 177 10.95 26.38 -10.97
C GLY A 177 10.37 25.58 -9.81
N LYS A 178 9.31 24.78 -10.02
CA LYS A 178 8.68 23.99 -8.95
C LYS A 178 9.20 22.56 -8.91
N ALA A 179 9.66 22.13 -7.75
CA ALA A 179 10.19 20.78 -7.57
C ALA A 179 9.10 19.72 -7.71
N TRP A 180 9.45 18.55 -8.29
CA TRP A 180 8.51 17.45 -8.58
C TRP A 180 7.64 17.06 -7.39
N TRP A 181 8.24 17.09 -6.19
CA TRP A 181 7.57 16.70 -4.96
C TRP A 181 6.47 17.67 -4.54
N ARG A 182 6.55 18.96 -4.92
CA ARG A 182 5.46 19.91 -4.70
C ARG A 182 4.26 19.63 -5.60
N LEU A 183 4.53 19.20 -6.84
CA LEU A 183 3.48 18.77 -7.76
C LEU A 183 2.81 17.50 -7.24
N ALA A 184 3.61 16.52 -6.81
CA ALA A 184 3.11 15.28 -6.23
C ALA A 184 2.30 15.53 -4.94
N GLU A 185 2.74 16.45 -4.08
CA GLU A 185 1.99 16.87 -2.88
C GLU A 185 0.64 17.48 -3.23
N ALA A 186 0.58 18.41 -4.19
CA ALA A 186 -0.67 18.99 -4.66
C ALA A 186 -1.60 17.94 -5.29
N SER A 187 -1.05 17.03 -6.11
CA SER A 187 -1.80 15.92 -6.71
C SER A 187 -2.33 14.94 -5.67
N LEU A 188 -1.57 14.68 -4.60
CA LEU A 188 -2.00 13.83 -3.49
C LEU A 188 -3.17 14.45 -2.72
N VAL A 189 -3.15 15.77 -2.49
CA VAL A 189 -4.27 16.49 -1.86
C VAL A 189 -5.52 16.36 -2.73
N GLN A 190 -5.42 16.62 -4.04
CA GLN A 190 -6.55 16.45 -4.96
C GLN A 190 -7.03 15.00 -5.04
N HIS A 191 -6.11 14.04 -5.06
CA HIS A 191 -6.46 12.62 -5.04
C HIS A 191 -7.22 12.28 -3.76
N PHE A 192 -6.77 12.78 -2.61
CA PHE A 192 -7.46 12.59 -1.33
C PHE A 192 -8.86 13.21 -1.34
N GLU A 193 -9.01 14.44 -1.84
CA GLU A 193 -10.32 15.10 -1.97
C GLU A 193 -11.28 14.31 -2.88
N ARG A 194 -10.78 13.80 -4.01
CA ARG A 194 -11.57 13.00 -4.96
C ARG A 194 -11.88 11.60 -4.45
N SER A 195 -11.00 11.02 -3.63
CA SER A 195 -11.20 9.69 -3.04
C SER A 195 -11.97 9.74 -1.73
N THR A 196 -12.19 10.91 -1.12
CA THR A 196 -12.98 11.06 0.10
C THR A 196 -14.39 10.43 -0.02
N PRO A 197 -15.17 10.67 -1.10
CA PRO A 197 -16.46 9.98 -1.27
C PRO A 197 -16.34 8.44 -1.38
N TYR A 198 -15.26 7.96 -2.00
CA TYR A 198 -14.98 6.52 -2.12
C TYR A 198 -14.69 5.90 -0.75
N TYR A 199 -13.86 6.55 0.08
CA TYR A 199 -13.59 6.09 1.45
C TYR A 199 -14.83 6.14 2.32
N THR A 200 -15.67 7.16 2.19
CA THR A 200 -16.96 7.24 2.90
C THR A 200 -17.81 6.02 2.58
N LYS A 201 -17.93 5.66 1.29
CA LYS A 201 -18.67 4.46 0.87
C LYS A 201 -18.07 3.17 1.43
N GLN A 202 -16.75 2.99 1.31
CA GLN A 202 -16.09 1.79 1.86
C GLN A 202 -16.25 1.70 3.38
N TYR A 203 -16.21 2.82 4.08
CA TYR A 203 -16.44 2.88 5.52
C TYR A 203 -17.89 2.54 5.89
N GLU A 204 -18.87 3.03 5.15
CA GLU A 204 -20.28 2.65 5.29
C GLU A 204 -20.49 1.15 5.05
N GLU A 205 -19.81 0.59 4.04
CA GLU A 205 -19.81 -0.85 3.76
C GLU A 205 -19.19 -1.64 4.92
N MET A 206 -18.05 -1.21 5.47
CA MET A 206 -17.46 -1.82 6.67
C MET A 206 -18.41 -1.78 7.86
N GLN A 207 -19.08 -0.65 8.10
CA GLN A 207 -20.06 -0.54 9.18
C GLN A 207 -21.25 -1.47 8.94
N ALA A 208 -21.72 -1.60 7.70
CA ALA A 208 -22.79 -2.53 7.33
C ALA A 208 -22.38 -3.99 7.56
N ILE A 209 -21.16 -4.37 7.18
CA ILE A 209 -20.55 -5.67 7.50
C ILE A 209 -20.52 -5.90 9.02
N GLY A 210 -20.06 -4.91 9.79
CA GLY A 210 -20.00 -4.96 11.26
C GLY A 210 -21.37 -5.17 11.91
N ARG A 211 -22.40 -4.44 11.45
CA ARG A 211 -23.79 -4.61 11.93
C ARG A 211 -24.32 -6.02 11.63
N ARG A 212 -24.04 -6.56 10.42
CA ARG A 212 -24.42 -7.93 10.05
C ARG A 212 -23.72 -8.97 10.93
N TRP A 213 -22.42 -8.80 11.18
CA TRP A 213 -21.65 -9.66 12.09
C TRP A 213 -22.26 -9.67 13.49
N GLN A 214 -22.53 -8.51 14.09
CA GLN A 214 -23.11 -8.40 15.42
C GLN A 214 -24.47 -9.12 15.50
N LYS A 215 -25.33 -8.95 14.51
CA LYS A 215 -26.63 -9.63 14.42
C LYS A 215 -26.46 -11.16 14.38
N LEU A 216 -25.50 -11.68 13.61
CA LEU A 216 -25.22 -13.12 13.55
C LEU A 216 -24.62 -13.66 14.84
N SER A 217 -23.74 -12.92 15.51
CA SER A 217 -23.18 -13.31 16.80
C SER A 217 -24.27 -13.40 17.87
N GLU A 218 -25.20 -12.45 17.93
CA GLU A 218 -26.33 -12.51 18.85
C GLU A 218 -27.30 -13.66 18.51
N LEU A 219 -27.57 -13.89 17.22
CA LEU A 219 -28.37 -15.04 16.79
C LEU A 219 -27.70 -16.36 17.19
N ARG A 220 -26.39 -16.49 16.99
CA ARG A 220 -25.60 -17.66 17.41
C ARG A 220 -25.73 -17.90 18.91
N LYS A 221 -25.58 -16.87 19.74
CA LYS A 221 -25.74 -16.96 21.21
C LYS A 221 -27.15 -17.43 21.58
N LYS A 222 -28.17 -16.80 21.00
CA LYS A 222 -29.59 -17.14 21.23
C LYS A 222 -29.87 -18.60 20.83
N THR A 223 -29.47 -19.02 19.64
CA THR A 223 -29.66 -20.38 19.13
C THR A 223 -28.89 -21.41 19.98
N LYS A 224 -27.66 -21.08 20.43
CA LYS A 224 -26.87 -21.92 21.34
C LYS A 224 -27.57 -22.14 22.69
N ASN A 225 -28.21 -21.11 23.24
CA ASN A 225 -28.88 -21.17 24.54
C ASN A 225 -30.32 -21.70 24.48
N ARG A 226 -30.95 -21.74 23.30
CA ARG A 226 -32.30 -22.28 23.12
C ARG A 226 -32.34 -23.78 23.44
N LYS A 227 -33.23 -24.18 24.36
CA LYS A 227 -33.52 -25.60 24.65
C LYS A 227 -34.36 -26.20 23.51
N PRO A 228 -34.05 -27.43 23.05
CA PRO A 228 -34.90 -28.15 22.10
C PRO A 228 -36.34 -28.30 22.60
N SER A 229 -37.30 -28.30 21.68
CA SER A 229 -38.73 -28.53 21.95
C SER A 229 -39.28 -29.60 21.01
N LYS A 230 -40.55 -30.02 21.19
CA LYS A 230 -41.22 -30.96 20.27
C LYS A 230 -41.22 -30.48 18.81
N SER A 231 -41.27 -29.16 18.57
CA SER A 231 -41.28 -28.53 17.25
C SER A 231 -39.91 -28.05 16.76
N TRP A 232 -38.87 -28.14 17.58
CA TRP A 232 -37.52 -27.70 17.23
C TRP A 232 -36.49 -28.64 17.84
N THR A 233 -36.01 -29.58 17.03
CA THR A 233 -35.18 -30.70 17.48
C THR A 233 -33.72 -30.29 17.66
N ARG A 234 -32.92 -31.16 18.27
CA ARG A 234 -31.45 -31.00 18.31
C ARG A 234 -30.83 -30.93 16.92
N LYS A 235 -31.39 -31.66 15.95
CA LYS A 235 -30.93 -31.66 14.55
C LYS A 235 -31.19 -30.31 13.89
N ASP A 236 -32.35 -29.71 14.14
CA ASP A 236 -32.70 -28.37 13.64
C ASP A 236 -31.77 -27.31 14.24
N LYS A 237 -31.54 -27.38 15.56
CA LYS A 237 -30.55 -26.52 16.25
C LYS A 237 -29.16 -26.60 15.62
N HIS A 238 -28.68 -27.81 15.35
CA HIS A 238 -27.36 -27.99 14.75
C HIS A 238 -27.31 -27.44 13.32
N ARG A 239 -28.35 -27.69 12.51
CA ARG A 239 -28.47 -27.15 11.15
C ARG A 239 -28.45 -25.62 11.15
N GLU A 240 -29.20 -25.00 12.06
CA GLU A 240 -29.28 -23.55 12.20
C GLU A 240 -27.92 -22.95 12.63
N LEU A 241 -27.25 -23.54 13.63
CA LEU A 241 -25.90 -23.11 14.03
C LEU A 241 -24.86 -23.26 12.89
N LYS A 242 -24.97 -24.33 12.09
CA LYS A 242 -24.09 -24.53 10.92
C LYS A 242 -24.31 -23.45 9.86
N ALA A 243 -25.56 -23.08 9.59
CA ALA A 243 -25.88 -21.99 8.66
C ALA A 243 -25.32 -20.64 9.15
N ILE A 244 -25.52 -20.30 10.43
CA ILE A 244 -24.97 -19.08 11.04
C ILE A 244 -23.45 -19.05 10.92
N ARG A 245 -22.75 -20.17 11.15
CA ARG A 245 -21.29 -20.26 10.99
C ARG A 245 -20.84 -19.96 9.55
N GLN A 246 -21.55 -20.49 8.55
CA GLN A 246 -21.22 -20.24 7.14
C GLN A 246 -21.42 -18.77 6.76
N ASP A 247 -22.48 -18.14 7.25
CA ASP A 247 -22.71 -16.71 7.02
C ASP A 247 -21.63 -15.84 7.67
N ILE A 248 -21.19 -16.18 8.89
CA ILE A 248 -20.05 -15.51 9.56
C ILE A 248 -18.77 -15.61 8.71
N LEU A 249 -18.46 -16.80 8.18
CA LEU A 249 -17.30 -16.98 7.31
C LEU A 249 -17.40 -16.18 6.00
N ARG A 250 -18.60 -16.06 5.43
CA ARG A 250 -18.83 -15.20 4.25
C ARG A 250 -18.58 -13.73 4.57
N ILE A 251 -19.15 -13.22 5.66
CA ILE A 251 -18.94 -11.84 6.12
C ILE A 251 -17.45 -11.57 6.40
N ARG A 252 -16.73 -12.55 6.95
CA ARG A 252 -15.27 -12.43 7.15
C ARG A 252 -14.53 -12.21 5.84
N ARG A 253 -14.89 -12.93 4.78
CA ARG A 253 -14.29 -12.74 3.45
C ARG A 253 -14.61 -11.36 2.88
N GLU A 254 -15.88 -10.95 2.95
CA GLU A 254 -16.31 -9.60 2.54
C GLU A 254 -15.52 -8.51 3.28
N TYR A 255 -15.34 -8.65 4.59
CA TYR A 255 -14.57 -7.71 5.42
C TYR A 255 -13.11 -7.62 5.00
N LEU A 256 -12.46 -8.76 4.75
CA LEU A 256 -11.07 -8.80 4.31
C LEU A 256 -10.89 -8.14 2.95
N THR A 257 -11.83 -8.33 2.01
CA THR A 257 -11.81 -7.66 0.71
C THR A 257 -11.91 -6.13 0.86
N VAL A 258 -12.83 -5.64 1.68
CA VAL A 258 -12.98 -4.20 1.92
C VAL A 258 -11.73 -3.62 2.62
N ILE A 259 -11.17 -4.31 3.61
CA ILE A 259 -9.93 -3.89 4.27
C ILE A 259 -8.74 -3.85 3.31
N GLN A 260 -8.59 -4.85 2.44
CA GLN A 260 -7.49 -4.86 1.47
C GLN A 260 -7.58 -3.67 0.51
N GLY A 261 -8.80 -3.28 0.10
CA GLY A 261 -9.04 -2.05 -0.65
C GLY A 261 -8.67 -0.80 0.15
N ILE A 262 -9.04 -0.74 1.43
CA ILE A 262 -8.76 0.42 2.29
C ILE A 262 -7.28 0.52 2.69
N ASP A 263 -6.57 -0.57 3.00
CA ASP A 263 -5.20 -0.51 3.57
C ASP A 263 -4.17 0.02 2.55
N LEU A 264 -4.34 -0.30 1.27
CA LEU A 264 -3.49 0.24 0.19
C LEU A 264 -3.61 1.77 0.10
N ASP A 265 -4.84 2.24 0.16
CA ASP A 265 -5.26 3.62 -0.07
C ASP A 265 -5.13 4.49 1.21
N ARG A 266 -5.40 3.92 2.38
CA ARG A 266 -5.15 4.51 3.71
C ARG A 266 -3.66 4.65 3.99
N ARG A 267 -2.82 3.70 3.51
CA ARG A 267 -1.36 3.81 3.34
C ARG A 267 -0.95 5.21 2.88
N MET A 268 -1.49 5.57 1.71
CA MET A 268 -1.19 6.83 1.03
C MET A 268 -1.78 8.04 1.76
N THR A 269 -3.00 7.88 2.28
CA THR A 269 -3.79 8.95 2.92
C THR A 269 -3.30 9.35 4.31
N MET A 270 -2.97 8.40 5.19
CA MET A 270 -2.59 8.69 6.58
C MET A 270 -1.33 9.55 6.65
N ALA A 271 -0.39 9.30 5.75
CA ALA A 271 0.82 10.08 5.72
C ALA A 271 0.56 11.52 5.21
N LEU A 272 -0.55 11.80 4.50
CA LEU A 272 -1.01 13.17 4.19
C LEU A 272 -1.64 13.86 5.40
N THR A 273 -2.44 13.14 6.19
CA THR A 273 -3.24 13.75 7.28
C THR A 273 -2.40 14.12 8.50
N THR A 274 -1.33 13.37 8.80
CA THR A 274 -0.40 13.71 9.89
C THR A 274 0.24 15.08 9.66
N GLU A 275 0.46 15.47 8.42
CA GLU A 275 1.14 16.73 8.10
C GLU A 275 0.18 17.91 7.97
N ILE A 276 -1.01 17.72 7.38
CA ILE A 276 -2.07 18.76 7.41
C ILE A 276 -2.43 19.09 8.86
N GLY A 277 -2.51 18.09 9.75
CA GLY A 277 -2.69 18.33 11.18
C GLY A 277 -1.54 19.11 11.83
N THR A 278 -0.30 18.87 11.40
CA THR A 278 0.89 19.57 11.91
C THR A 278 0.97 21.02 11.39
N VAL A 279 0.62 21.25 10.12
CA VAL A 279 0.56 22.59 9.50
C VAL A 279 -0.59 23.42 10.07
N ILE A 280 -1.76 22.80 10.33
CA ILE A 280 -2.89 23.49 10.97
C ILE A 280 -2.58 23.85 12.43
N HIS A 281 -1.82 23.02 13.16
CA HIS A 281 -1.38 23.33 14.53
C HIS A 281 -0.16 24.27 14.60
N ALA A 282 0.65 24.38 13.55
CA ALA A 282 1.81 25.27 13.48
C ALA A 282 1.47 26.73 13.06
N GLY A 283 0.19 27.07 12.92
CA GLY A 283 -0.29 28.38 12.49
C GLY A 283 -0.76 28.35 11.04
N GLN A 284 -1.97 28.90 10.80
CA GLN A 284 -2.63 28.83 9.50
C GLN A 284 -1.73 29.36 8.36
N PRO A 285 -1.66 28.67 7.21
CA PRO A 285 -1.14 29.30 5.99
C PRO A 285 -2.02 30.51 5.65
N SER A 286 -1.41 31.64 5.32
CA SER A 286 -2.13 32.86 4.95
C SER A 286 -3.06 32.60 3.77
N LEU A 287 -4.17 33.36 3.71
CA LEU A 287 -5.19 33.29 2.65
C LEU A 287 -4.58 33.37 1.23
N ASP A 288 -3.43 34.02 1.07
CA ASP A 288 -2.70 34.16 -0.20
C ASP A 288 -2.34 32.82 -0.86
N ASN A 289 -2.12 31.76 -0.07
CA ASN A 289 -1.77 30.45 -0.63
C ASN A 289 -2.95 29.75 -1.31
N LYS A 290 -4.20 30.03 -0.90
CA LYS A 290 -5.38 29.37 -1.47
C LYS A 290 -5.72 29.91 -2.86
N GLU A 291 -5.62 31.22 -3.06
CA GLU A 291 -5.88 31.86 -4.36
C GLU A 291 -4.77 31.57 -5.38
N GLN A 292 -3.50 31.50 -4.94
CA GLN A 292 -2.41 31.07 -5.80
C GLN A 292 -2.56 29.60 -6.26
N ILE A 293 -3.06 28.71 -5.41
CA ILE A 293 -3.32 27.31 -5.79
C ILE A 293 -4.51 27.22 -6.76
N ALA A 294 -5.57 28.01 -6.57
CA ALA A 294 -6.72 28.03 -7.47
C ALA A 294 -6.37 28.58 -8.88
N GLY A 295 -5.55 29.64 -8.96
CA GLY A 295 -5.08 30.19 -10.23
C GLY A 295 -4.15 29.26 -11.02
N LEU A 296 -3.45 28.35 -10.35
CA LEU A 296 -2.57 27.36 -10.96
C LEU A 296 -3.30 26.17 -11.59
N LEU A 297 -4.60 26.04 -11.39
CA LEU A 297 -5.41 24.92 -11.87
C LEU A 297 -6.30 25.27 -13.08
N GLN A 298 -6.29 26.53 -13.49
CA GLN A 298 -7.01 27.03 -14.68
C GLN A 298 -6.10 27.20 -15.91
N GLN A 299 -4.80 26.89 -15.80
CA GLN A 299 -3.81 26.86 -16.87
C GLN A 299 -3.40 25.42 -17.18
#